data_AF-A0A2S7X8J9-F1
#
_entry.id   AF-A0A2S7X8J9-F1
#
_cell.length_a   1.000
_cell.length_b   1.000
_cell.length_c   1.000
_cell.angle_alpha   90.00
_cell.angle_beta   90.00
_cell.angle_gamma   90.00
#
_symmetry.space_group_name_H-M   'P 1'
#
loop_
_entity.id
_entity.type
_entity.pdbx_description
1 polymer ?
#
loop_
_entity_poly.entity_id
_entity_poly.type
_entity_poly.pdbx_seq_one_letter_code
_entity_poly.pdbx_strand_id
1 'polypeptide(L)'
;MTQDVDKKSFTDRFDADDKLIAKAKVLTTVSLVLLALEASGATMKEANTFIFKIEFAHQNNIAYLLLAAVVYLTVRYRNYAKPYHNELFLLWSVRMMKNKDVFHYSHREEAVKGLLGGAFDVWGGDEPGIMHSTYEVSGFLRRGINYPAVWRGESGDGEWIEEYYDEYFSLLSFNKKWTASKYLRLLFTEFKYRLSAFINDREHLDVLSPYMFSGLAILSALIPWELFT
;
A
#
# COMPACT_ATOMS: atom_id res chain seq x y z
N MET A 1 32.00 -2.51 -27.62
CA MET A 1 32.48 -2.32 -26.23
C MET A 1 31.39 -1.57 -25.48
N THR A 2 30.31 -2.29 -25.17
CA THR A 2 29.12 -1.79 -24.49
C THR A 2 29.43 -1.74 -23.00
N GLN A 3 29.37 -0.53 -22.42
CA GLN A 3 29.56 -0.33 -21.00
C GLN A 3 28.54 -1.15 -20.23
N ASP A 4 29.05 -2.06 -19.40
CA ASP A 4 28.31 -2.81 -18.40
C ASP A 4 27.82 -1.80 -17.35
N VAL A 5 26.62 -1.26 -17.56
CA VAL A 5 25.99 -0.32 -16.63
C VAL A 5 25.65 -1.11 -15.38
N ASP A 6 26.46 -0.92 -14.33
CA ASP A 6 26.26 -1.41 -12.97
C ASP A 6 24.78 -1.35 -12.61
N LYS A 7 24.16 -2.53 -12.53
CA LYS A 7 22.70 -2.75 -12.54
C LYS A 7 22.09 -2.49 -11.16
N LYS A 8 22.58 -1.47 -10.44
CA LYS A 8 22.00 -1.01 -9.17
C LYS A 8 20.76 -0.18 -9.45
N SER A 9 19.69 -0.44 -8.71
CA SER A 9 18.48 0.36 -8.80
C SER A 9 18.81 1.84 -8.56
N PHE A 10 18.07 2.75 -9.19
CA PHE A 10 18.20 4.18 -8.92
C PHE A 10 18.19 4.47 -7.41
N THR A 11 17.33 3.77 -6.67
CA THR A 11 17.21 3.85 -5.21
C THR A 11 18.49 3.43 -4.52
N ASP A 12 19.11 2.32 -4.91
CA ASP A 12 20.35 1.83 -4.29
C ASP A 12 21.50 2.81 -4.49
N ARG A 13 21.58 3.46 -5.67
CA ARG A 13 22.58 4.49 -5.94
C ARG A 13 22.31 5.76 -5.15
N PHE A 14 21.03 6.12 -4.95
CA PHE A 14 20.63 7.29 -4.17
C PHE A 14 20.89 7.06 -2.67
N ASP A 15 20.54 5.90 -2.15
CA ASP A 15 20.74 5.52 -0.74
C ASP A 15 22.22 5.32 -0.40
N ALA A 16 23.06 4.99 -1.39
CA ALA A 16 24.52 4.93 -1.24
C ALA A 16 25.22 6.29 -1.34
N ASP A 17 24.54 7.37 -1.78
CA ASP A 17 25.12 8.71 -1.86
C ASP A 17 25.04 9.45 -0.51
N ASP A 18 25.94 9.05 0.40
CA ASP A 18 26.05 9.66 1.72
C ASP A 18 26.25 11.17 1.68
N LYS A 19 26.91 11.71 0.63
CA LYS A 19 27.15 13.15 0.50
C LYS A 19 25.85 13.88 0.22
N LEU A 20 25.07 13.41 -0.74
CA LEU A 20 23.78 14.00 -1.07
C LEU A 20 22.83 13.90 0.12
N ILE A 21 22.75 12.74 0.77
CA ILE A 21 21.91 12.51 1.96
C ILE A 21 22.31 13.46 3.10
N ALA A 22 23.61 13.64 3.36
CA ALA A 22 24.09 14.56 4.39
C ALA A 22 23.71 16.02 4.08
N LYS A 23 23.90 16.47 2.83
CA LYS A 23 23.52 17.84 2.42
C LYS A 23 22.00 18.05 2.49
N ALA A 24 21.21 17.07 2.06
CA ALA A 24 19.75 17.10 2.15
C ALA A 24 19.28 17.18 3.61
N LYS A 25 19.89 16.42 4.53
CA LYS A 25 19.61 16.48 5.97
C LYS A 25 19.90 17.89 6.53
N VAL A 26 21.08 18.44 6.26
CA VAL A 26 21.44 19.79 6.73
C VAL A 26 20.47 20.85 6.20
N LEU A 27 20.17 20.82 4.90
CA LEU A 27 19.22 21.76 4.29
C LEU A 27 17.83 21.65 4.93
N THR A 28 17.31 20.42 5.07
CA THR A 28 16.00 20.17 5.67
C THR A 28 15.95 20.68 7.11
N THR A 29 16.98 20.41 7.91
CA THR A 29 17.05 20.87 9.30
C THR A 29 17.06 22.40 9.39
N VAL A 30 17.89 23.08 8.58
CA VAL A 30 17.95 24.55 8.58
C VAL A 30 16.62 25.15 8.12
N SER A 31 15.99 24.59 7.09
CA SER A 31 14.65 25.01 6.64
C SER A 31 13.58 24.83 7.71
N LEU A 32 13.59 23.71 8.45
CA LEU A 32 12.66 23.47 9.54
C LEU A 32 12.87 24.45 10.70
N VAL A 33 14.12 24.75 11.06
CA VAL A 33 14.44 25.76 12.08
C VAL A 33 13.93 27.12 11.66
N LEU A 34 14.17 27.53 10.41
CA LEU A 34 13.68 28.80 9.87
C LEU A 34 12.15 28.87 9.92
N LEU A 35 11.46 27.83 9.43
CA LEU A 35 10.00 27.76 9.49
C LEU A 35 9.49 27.82 10.94
N ALA A 36 10.15 27.15 11.87
CA ALA A 36 9.78 27.16 13.28
C ALA A 36 9.92 28.56 13.89
N LEU A 37 11.01 29.28 13.60
CA LEU A 37 11.24 30.64 14.09
C LEU A 37 10.18 31.61 13.54
N GLU A 38 9.95 31.59 12.22
CA GLU A 38 8.97 32.45 11.56
C GLU A 38 7.54 32.14 12.01
N ALA A 39 7.15 30.86 12.04
CA ALA A 39 5.80 30.47 12.43
C ALA A 39 5.54 30.76 13.91
N SER A 40 6.49 30.45 14.79
CA SER A 40 6.29 30.64 16.24
C SER A 40 6.31 32.10 16.68
N GLY A 41 6.92 32.99 15.88
CA GLY A 41 7.14 34.38 16.27
C GLY A 41 7.85 34.46 17.62
N ALA A 42 8.85 33.61 17.83
CA ALA A 42 9.58 33.51 19.09
C ALA A 42 10.28 34.85 19.37
N THR A 43 9.88 35.50 20.46
CA THR A 43 10.51 36.75 20.92
C THR A 43 11.14 36.53 22.29
N MET A 44 12.39 37.00 22.46
CA MET A 44 13.04 37.03 23.76
C MET A 44 12.54 38.25 24.52
N LYS A 45 11.71 38.05 25.55
CA LYS A 45 11.17 39.16 26.35
C LYS A 45 12.09 39.57 27.50
N GLU A 46 12.78 38.61 28.13
CA GLU A 46 13.63 38.87 29.30
C GLU A 46 14.89 37.99 29.26
N ALA A 47 16.03 38.62 29.53
CA ALA A 47 17.32 37.96 29.72
C ALA A 47 17.91 38.43 31.06
N ASN A 48 17.44 37.83 32.15
CA ASN A 48 18.17 37.90 33.42
C ASN A 48 19.20 36.77 33.43
N THR A 49 20.35 36.99 34.09
CA THR A 49 21.60 36.23 34.01
C THR A 49 21.47 34.69 34.18
N PHE A 50 20.31 34.17 34.58
CA PHE A 50 20.05 32.74 34.79
C PHE A 50 18.70 32.19 34.26
N ILE A 51 17.77 33.00 33.76
CA ILE A 51 16.46 32.50 33.27
C ILE A 51 16.09 33.23 31.98
N PHE A 52 15.88 32.44 30.92
CA PHE A 52 15.38 32.91 29.63
C PHE A 52 13.90 32.53 29.50
N LYS A 53 13.04 33.54 29.29
CA LYS A 53 11.62 33.32 29.02
C LYS A 53 11.35 33.52 27.53
N ILE A 54 11.05 32.43 26.82
CA ILE A 54 10.64 32.45 25.42
C ILE A 54 9.11 32.56 25.41
N GLU A 55 8.59 33.60 24.76
CA GLU A 55 7.16 33.74 24.50
C GLU A 55 6.93 33.65 22.99
N PHE A 56 5.96 32.83 22.59
CA PHE A 56 5.59 32.65 21.20
C PHE A 56 4.47 33.63 20.87
N ALA A 57 4.75 34.59 19.98
CA ALA A 57 3.75 35.57 19.57
C ALA A 57 2.55 34.92 18.85
N HIS A 58 2.78 33.78 18.19
CA HIS A 58 1.76 33.08 17.41
C HIS A 58 1.65 31.61 17.81
N GLN A 59 1.14 31.34 19.01
CA GLN A 59 0.99 29.97 19.53
C GLN A 59 0.16 29.05 18.60
N ASN A 60 -0.85 29.60 17.92
CA ASN A 60 -1.66 28.86 16.93
C ASN A 60 -0.84 28.38 15.71
N ASN A 61 0.17 29.15 15.29
CA ASN A 61 1.00 28.81 14.14
C ASN A 61 1.93 27.63 14.42
N ILE A 62 2.31 27.42 15.69
CA ILE A 62 3.07 26.24 16.10
C ILE A 62 2.26 24.97 15.88
N ALA A 63 0.95 24.99 16.17
CA ALA A 63 0.07 23.85 15.94
C ALA A 63 -0.01 23.51 14.44
N TYR A 64 -0.13 24.51 13.56
CA TYR A 64 -0.12 24.31 12.11
C TYR A 64 1.23 23.78 11.59
N LEU A 65 2.34 24.23 12.17
CA LEU A 65 3.67 23.73 11.82
C LEU A 65 3.86 22.26 12.22
N LEU A 66 3.38 21.88 13.40
CA LEU A 66 3.36 20.48 13.85
C LEU A 66 2.46 19.62 12.96
N LEU A 67 1.29 20.13 12.57
CA LEU A 67 0.39 19.45 11.64
C LEU A 67 1.08 19.20 10.28
N ALA A 68 1.76 20.20 9.73
CA ALA A 68 2.53 20.06 8.49
C ALA A 68 3.66 19.02 8.63
N ALA A 69 4.35 19.01 9.78
CA ALA A 69 5.37 18.01 10.07
C ALA A 69 4.79 16.58 10.14
N VAL A 70 3.65 16.39 10.79
CA VAL A 70 2.93 15.10 10.84
C VAL A 70 2.57 14.63 9.43
N VAL A 71 1.99 15.50 8.59
CA VAL A 71 1.66 15.17 7.20
C VAL A 71 2.91 14.76 6.41
N TYR A 72 3.99 15.55 6.49
CA TYR A 72 5.26 15.25 5.83
C TYR A 72 5.84 13.90 6.28
N LEU A 73 5.91 13.66 7.59
CA LEU A 73 6.43 12.40 8.14
C LEU A 73 5.57 11.20 7.75
N THR A 74 4.25 11.38 7.62
CA THR A 74 3.32 10.32 7.19
C THR A 74 3.56 9.92 5.74
N VAL A 75 3.72 10.91 4.85
CA VAL A 75 4.08 10.66 3.45
C VAL A 75 5.42 9.95 3.36
N ARG A 76 6.42 10.43 4.11
CA ARG A 76 7.74 9.80 4.17
C ARG A 76 7.66 8.35 4.65
N TYR A 77 6.94 8.11 5.74
CA TYR A 77 6.74 6.77 6.28
C TYR A 77 6.09 5.84 5.25
N ARG A 78 5.08 6.31 4.51
CA ARG A 78 4.46 5.55 3.40
C ARG A 78 5.44 5.10 2.33
N ASN A 79 6.40 5.94 1.97
CA ASN A 79 7.39 5.57 0.97
C ASN A 79 8.29 4.41 1.46
N TYR A 80 8.69 4.42 2.73
CA TYR A 80 9.49 3.33 3.32
C TYR A 80 8.67 2.08 3.64
N ALA A 81 7.41 2.24 4.04
CA ALA A 81 6.53 1.13 4.41
C ALA A 81 5.95 0.37 3.20
N LYS A 82 6.07 0.93 1.98
CA LYS A 82 5.51 0.36 0.74
C LYS A 82 5.81 -1.14 0.51
N PRO A 83 7.07 -1.62 0.58
CA PRO A 83 7.36 -3.05 0.42
C PRO A 83 6.62 -3.92 1.45
N TYR A 84 6.58 -3.47 2.71
CA TYR A 84 5.87 -4.19 3.77
C TYR A 84 4.35 -4.24 3.55
N HIS A 85 3.75 -3.17 3.01
CA HIS A 85 2.33 -3.21 2.62
C HIS A 85 2.05 -4.28 1.55
N ASN A 86 2.98 -4.48 0.62
CA ASN A 86 2.87 -5.54 -0.39
C ASN A 86 3.02 -6.93 0.23
N GLU A 87 3.97 -7.12 1.15
CA GLU A 87 4.14 -8.40 1.85
C GLU A 87 2.93 -8.75 2.71
N LEU A 88 2.43 -7.79 3.49
CA LEU A 88 1.21 -7.93 4.28
C LEU A 88 0.02 -8.26 3.38
N PHE A 89 -0.08 -7.61 2.21
CA PHE A 89 -1.06 -7.94 1.19
C PHE A 89 -0.99 -9.42 0.75
N LEU A 90 0.21 -9.89 0.39
CA LEU A 90 0.42 -11.27 -0.02
C LEU A 90 0.04 -12.27 1.08
N LEU A 91 0.39 -11.98 2.33
CA LEU A 91 0.09 -12.85 3.47
C LEU A 91 -1.42 -13.09 3.65
N TRP A 92 -2.23 -12.03 3.76
CA TRP A 92 -3.66 -12.21 3.99
C TRP A 92 -4.39 -12.70 2.73
N SER A 93 -3.95 -12.28 1.53
CA SER A 93 -4.59 -12.68 0.27
C SER A 93 -4.37 -14.16 -0.05
N VAL A 94 -3.17 -14.69 0.20
CA VAL A 94 -2.90 -16.14 0.09
C VAL A 94 -3.73 -16.94 1.08
N ARG A 95 -3.87 -16.47 2.34
CA ARG A 95 -4.74 -17.11 3.34
C ARG A 95 -6.21 -17.10 2.89
N MET A 96 -6.67 -16.02 2.26
CA MET A 96 -8.02 -15.90 1.70
C MET A 96 -8.23 -16.86 0.51
N MET A 97 -7.28 -16.93 -0.43
CA MET A 97 -7.37 -17.81 -1.61
C MET A 97 -7.28 -19.31 -1.26
N LYS A 98 -6.67 -19.65 -0.12
CA LYS A 98 -6.68 -21.03 0.42
C LYS A 98 -8.03 -21.45 1.00
N ASN A 99 -8.94 -20.51 1.26
CA ASN A 99 -10.25 -20.83 1.79
C ASN A 99 -11.16 -21.35 0.66
N LYS A 100 -11.63 -22.60 0.82
CA LYS A 100 -12.51 -23.27 -0.16
C LYS A 100 -13.82 -22.52 -0.43
N ASP A 101 -14.33 -21.77 0.55
CA ASP A 101 -15.52 -20.95 0.38
C ASP A 101 -15.29 -19.76 -0.58
N VAL A 102 -14.04 -19.29 -0.68
CA VAL A 102 -13.64 -18.19 -1.55
C VAL A 102 -13.22 -18.72 -2.90
N PHE A 103 -12.26 -19.65 -2.91
CA PHE A 103 -11.66 -20.23 -4.10
C PHE A 103 -11.31 -21.70 -3.85
N HIS A 104 -11.78 -22.59 -4.71
CA HIS A 104 -11.21 -23.92 -4.83
C HIS A 104 -11.35 -24.46 -6.25
N TYR A 105 -10.32 -25.12 -6.73
CA TYR A 105 -10.34 -25.80 -8.01
C TYR A 105 -10.83 -27.24 -7.83
N SER A 106 -11.82 -27.65 -8.61
CA SER A 106 -12.39 -29.00 -8.58
C SER A 106 -11.95 -29.80 -9.80
N HIS A 107 -10.90 -30.62 -9.67
CA HIS A 107 -10.36 -31.47 -10.74
C HIS A 107 -11.41 -32.33 -11.44
N ARG A 108 -12.46 -32.78 -10.72
CA ARG A 108 -13.52 -33.61 -11.30
C ARG A 108 -14.42 -32.86 -12.29
N GLU A 109 -14.58 -31.56 -12.09
CA GLU A 109 -15.48 -30.71 -12.90
C GLU A 109 -14.69 -29.72 -13.76
N GLU A 110 -13.34 -29.76 -13.68
CA GLU A 110 -12.42 -28.85 -14.36
C GLU A 110 -12.84 -27.37 -14.21
N ALA A 111 -13.33 -27.03 -13.02
CA ALA A 111 -13.97 -25.74 -12.77
C ALA A 111 -13.57 -25.15 -11.41
N VAL A 112 -13.50 -23.83 -11.37
CA VAL A 112 -13.36 -23.06 -10.13
C VAL A 112 -14.70 -23.00 -9.43
N LYS A 113 -14.68 -23.29 -8.13
CA LYS A 113 -15.81 -23.23 -7.22
C LYS A 113 -15.52 -22.28 -6.06
N GLY A 114 -16.51 -22.10 -5.19
CA GLY A 114 -16.50 -21.08 -4.14
C GLY A 114 -17.11 -19.78 -4.64
N LEU A 115 -16.88 -18.69 -3.89
CA LEU A 115 -17.41 -17.37 -4.21
C LEU A 115 -16.93 -16.89 -5.59
N LEU A 116 -15.64 -17.08 -5.88
CA LEU A 116 -15.01 -16.65 -7.12
C LEU A 116 -15.35 -17.54 -8.32
N GLY A 117 -15.85 -18.77 -8.11
CA GLY A 117 -16.25 -19.66 -9.21
C GLY A 117 -17.36 -19.09 -10.09
N GLY A 118 -18.16 -18.15 -9.59
CA GLY A 118 -19.13 -17.43 -10.41
C GLY A 118 -18.51 -16.37 -11.33
N ALA A 119 -17.33 -15.86 -10.99
CA ALA A 119 -16.65 -14.79 -11.73
C ALA A 119 -16.03 -15.32 -13.03
N PHE A 120 -15.60 -16.57 -13.04
CA PHE A 120 -14.94 -17.21 -14.17
C PHE A 120 -15.94 -17.94 -15.07
N ASP A 121 -15.77 -17.76 -16.37
CA ASP A 121 -16.40 -18.57 -17.42
C ASP A 121 -15.30 -19.11 -18.34
N VAL A 122 -14.22 -19.59 -17.73
CA VAL A 122 -13.02 -20.13 -18.41
C VAL A 122 -12.97 -21.63 -18.14
N TRP A 123 -12.64 -22.42 -19.15
CA TRP A 123 -12.42 -23.84 -18.99
C TRP A 123 -11.16 -24.06 -18.15
N GLY A 124 -11.27 -24.81 -17.05
CA GLY A 124 -10.18 -24.99 -16.10
C GLY A 124 -9.23 -26.13 -16.44
N GLY A 125 -9.33 -26.73 -17.63
CA GLY A 125 -8.49 -27.86 -18.05
C GLY A 125 -7.09 -27.47 -18.54
N ASP A 126 -6.82 -26.18 -18.76
CA ASP A 126 -5.48 -25.71 -19.15
C ASP A 126 -4.51 -25.72 -17.97
N GLU A 127 -3.27 -26.17 -18.20
CA GLU A 127 -2.17 -26.18 -17.23
C GLU A 127 -1.09 -25.13 -17.60
N PRO A 128 -0.50 -24.38 -16.64
CA PRO A 128 -0.80 -24.33 -15.19
C PRO A 128 -2.17 -23.69 -14.85
N GLY A 129 -2.71 -22.87 -15.75
CA GLY A 129 -4.08 -22.36 -15.76
C GLY A 129 -4.61 -21.76 -14.47
N ILE A 130 -5.93 -21.71 -14.38
CA ILE A 130 -6.66 -21.03 -13.30
C ILE A 130 -6.42 -21.62 -11.91
N MET A 131 -5.89 -22.85 -11.83
CA MET A 131 -5.51 -23.51 -10.58
C MET A 131 -4.43 -22.73 -9.82
N HIS A 132 -3.50 -22.10 -10.53
CA HIS A 132 -2.40 -21.32 -9.98
C HIS A 132 -2.71 -19.81 -9.90
N SER A 133 -3.98 -19.48 -9.67
CA SER A 133 -4.43 -18.10 -9.62
C SER A 133 -3.96 -17.34 -8.38
N THR A 134 -3.64 -16.07 -8.60
CA THR A 134 -3.21 -15.11 -7.57
C THR A 134 -4.20 -13.95 -7.51
N TYR A 135 -4.46 -13.47 -6.29
CA TYR A 135 -5.37 -12.36 -6.08
C TYR A 135 -4.64 -11.03 -6.21
N GLU A 136 -5.21 -10.07 -6.93
CA GLU A 136 -4.60 -8.78 -7.19
C GLU A 136 -5.52 -7.60 -6.81
N VAL A 137 -4.92 -6.55 -6.27
CA VAL A 137 -5.57 -5.27 -5.97
C VAL A 137 -4.87 -4.16 -6.74
N SER A 138 -5.50 -3.68 -7.82
CA SER A 138 -4.96 -2.61 -8.67
C SER A 138 -5.50 -1.21 -8.32
N GLY A 139 -6.45 -1.10 -7.39
CA GLY A 139 -7.01 0.18 -6.94
C GLY A 139 -8.04 0.03 -5.81
N PHE A 140 -8.65 1.14 -5.37
CA PHE A 140 -9.54 1.18 -4.19
C PHE A 140 -10.63 0.08 -4.20
N LEU A 141 -11.25 -0.14 -5.36
CA LEU A 141 -12.25 -1.21 -5.59
C LEU A 141 -11.91 -2.05 -6.84
N ARG A 142 -10.70 -1.98 -7.35
CA ARG A 142 -10.31 -2.81 -8.49
C ARG A 142 -9.67 -4.07 -7.93
N ARG A 143 -10.36 -5.19 -8.14
CA ARG A 143 -9.90 -6.52 -7.75
C ARG A 143 -9.78 -7.33 -9.03
N GLY A 144 -8.70 -8.08 -9.13
CA GLY A 144 -8.46 -8.95 -10.25
C GLY A 144 -7.92 -10.28 -9.75
N ILE A 145 -7.92 -11.23 -10.67
CA ILE A 145 -7.19 -12.47 -10.51
C ILE A 145 -6.25 -12.59 -11.69
N ASN A 146 -4.99 -12.86 -11.37
CA ASN A 146 -3.98 -13.16 -12.37
C ASN A 146 -3.70 -14.67 -12.31
N TYR A 147 -3.69 -15.34 -13.46
CA TYR A 147 -3.32 -16.75 -13.55
C TYR A 147 -2.41 -17.00 -14.76
N PRO A 148 -1.46 -17.94 -14.62
CA PRO A 148 -0.58 -18.28 -15.73
C PRO A 148 -1.34 -19.03 -16.82
N ALA A 149 -1.16 -18.59 -18.07
CA ALA A 149 -1.76 -19.16 -19.26
C ALA A 149 -0.67 -19.47 -20.30
N VAL A 150 -0.96 -20.39 -21.21
CA VAL A 150 -0.06 -20.78 -22.29
C VAL A 150 -0.76 -20.56 -23.61
N TRP A 151 -0.13 -19.77 -24.47
CA TRP A 151 -0.55 -19.68 -25.87
C TRP A 151 0.25 -20.71 -26.66
N ARG A 152 -0.46 -21.58 -27.38
CA ARG A 152 0.14 -22.53 -28.34
C ARG A 152 -0.33 -22.17 -29.73
N GLY A 153 0.61 -21.85 -30.60
CA GLY A 153 0.30 -21.54 -31.99
C GLY A 153 1.45 -21.85 -32.93
N GLU A 154 1.12 -21.89 -34.21
CA GLU A 154 2.09 -22.06 -35.29
C GLU A 154 2.67 -20.70 -35.66
N SER A 155 3.99 -20.58 -35.61
CA SER A 155 4.72 -19.40 -36.09
C SER A 155 4.57 -19.26 -37.60
N GLY A 156 4.88 -18.07 -38.14
CA GLY A 156 4.90 -17.82 -39.59
C GLY A 156 5.85 -18.75 -40.37
N ASP A 157 6.78 -19.41 -39.67
CA ASP A 157 7.75 -20.35 -40.23
C ASP A 157 7.34 -21.83 -40.10
N GLY A 158 6.13 -22.14 -39.60
CA GLY A 158 5.62 -23.50 -39.41
C GLY A 158 6.13 -24.21 -38.15
N GLU A 159 6.86 -23.51 -37.28
CA GLU A 159 7.29 -24.03 -35.98
C GLU A 159 6.22 -23.81 -34.90
N TRP A 160 6.00 -24.81 -34.05
CA TRP A 160 5.13 -24.68 -32.88
C TRP A 160 5.83 -23.87 -31.79
N ILE A 161 5.22 -22.76 -31.38
CA ILE A 161 5.71 -21.92 -30.28
C ILE A 161 4.74 -22.02 -29.10
N GLU A 162 5.31 -22.18 -27.91
CA GLU A 162 4.61 -22.06 -26.64
C GLU A 162 5.06 -20.77 -25.93
N GLU A 163 4.14 -19.83 -25.73
CA GLU A 163 4.39 -18.59 -24.99
C GLU A 163 3.65 -18.61 -23.66
N TYR A 164 4.40 -18.51 -22.57
CA TYR A 164 3.86 -18.39 -21.21
C TYR A 164 3.57 -16.92 -20.91
N TYR A 165 2.34 -16.62 -20.53
CA TYR A 165 1.94 -15.28 -20.14
C TYR A 165 0.99 -15.32 -18.93
N ASP A 166 0.85 -14.18 -18.28
CA ASP A 166 -0.06 -13.98 -17.15
C ASP A 166 -1.36 -13.37 -17.66
N GLU A 167 -2.47 -14.08 -17.50
CA GLU A 167 -3.78 -13.58 -17.90
C GLU A 167 -4.46 -12.86 -16.74
N TYR A 168 -4.79 -11.59 -16.96
CA TYR A 168 -5.48 -10.76 -15.97
C TYR A 168 -6.99 -10.77 -16.17
N PHE A 169 -7.72 -11.23 -15.16
CA PHE A 169 -9.18 -11.20 -15.12
C PHE A 169 -9.69 -10.18 -14.11
N SER A 170 -10.45 -9.18 -14.57
CA SER A 170 -11.08 -8.18 -13.72
C SER A 170 -12.35 -8.71 -13.04
N LEU A 171 -12.40 -8.65 -11.71
CA LEU A 171 -13.59 -9.04 -10.93
C LEU A 171 -14.72 -7.99 -10.94
N LEU A 172 -14.53 -6.88 -11.66
CA LEU A 172 -15.61 -5.93 -11.94
C LEU A 172 -16.39 -6.29 -13.20
N SER A 173 -15.96 -7.31 -13.94
CA SER A 173 -16.67 -7.83 -15.11
C SER A 173 -17.83 -8.74 -14.66
N PHE A 174 -19.00 -8.15 -14.47
CA PHE A 174 -20.20 -8.88 -14.02
C PHE A 174 -20.80 -9.76 -15.11
N ASN A 175 -21.33 -10.91 -14.70
CA ASN A 175 -22.00 -11.88 -15.57
C ASN A 175 -23.24 -12.47 -14.87
N LYS A 176 -23.94 -13.42 -15.50
CA LYS A 176 -25.15 -14.04 -14.92
C LYS A 176 -24.91 -14.73 -13.57
N LYS A 177 -23.71 -15.29 -13.36
CA LYS A 177 -23.28 -15.98 -12.14
C LYS A 177 -22.53 -15.07 -11.17
N TRP A 178 -21.96 -13.95 -11.62
CA TRP A 178 -21.19 -12.97 -10.84
C TRP A 178 -21.83 -11.59 -10.84
N THR A 179 -22.43 -11.22 -9.71
CA THR A 179 -23.18 -9.98 -9.55
C THR A 179 -22.51 -9.04 -8.55
N ALA A 180 -22.91 -7.77 -8.55
CA ALA A 180 -22.44 -6.77 -7.59
C ALA A 180 -22.61 -7.20 -6.12
N SER A 181 -23.66 -7.96 -5.80
CA SER A 181 -23.87 -8.50 -4.45
C SER A 181 -22.81 -9.53 -4.05
N LYS A 182 -22.42 -10.43 -4.96
CA LYS A 182 -21.32 -11.38 -4.71
C LYS A 182 -19.97 -10.69 -4.64
N TYR A 183 -19.77 -9.67 -5.45
CA TYR A 183 -18.58 -8.82 -5.37
C TYR A 183 -18.50 -8.06 -4.04
N LEU A 184 -19.61 -7.52 -3.54
CA LEU A 184 -19.65 -6.90 -2.21
C LEU A 184 -19.38 -7.93 -1.10
N ARG A 185 -19.89 -9.17 -1.24
CA ARG A 185 -19.57 -10.28 -0.33
C ARG A 185 -18.09 -10.64 -0.36
N LEU A 186 -17.43 -10.54 -1.52
CA LEU A 186 -15.98 -10.71 -1.63
C LEU A 186 -15.25 -9.62 -0.86
N LEU A 187 -15.63 -8.34 -1.04
CA LEU A 187 -15.03 -7.23 -0.29
C LEU A 187 -15.23 -7.37 1.22
N PHE A 188 -16.38 -7.88 1.67
CA PHE A 188 -16.61 -8.14 3.09
C PHE A 188 -15.77 -9.31 3.60
N THR A 189 -15.59 -10.35 2.80
CA THR A 189 -14.68 -11.46 3.12
C THR A 189 -13.24 -10.95 3.23
N GLU A 190 -12.79 -10.16 2.27
CA GLU A 190 -11.49 -9.48 2.29
C GLU A 190 -11.32 -8.64 3.56
N PHE A 191 -12.33 -7.84 3.93
CA PHE A 191 -12.30 -7.04 5.15
C PHE A 191 -12.12 -7.92 6.40
N LYS A 192 -12.78 -9.08 6.49
CA LYS A 192 -12.57 -10.02 7.60
C LYS A 192 -11.15 -10.53 7.68
N TYR A 193 -10.55 -10.91 6.55
CA TYR A 193 -9.16 -11.39 6.52
C TYR A 193 -8.18 -10.27 6.89
N ARG A 194 -8.39 -9.05 6.39
CA ARG A 194 -7.59 -7.88 6.76
C ARG A 194 -7.71 -7.54 8.24
N LEU A 195 -8.91 -7.57 8.80
CA LEU A 195 -9.15 -7.30 10.22
C LEU A 195 -8.54 -8.40 11.10
N SER A 196 -8.68 -9.66 10.69
CA SER A 196 -8.06 -10.77 11.40
C SER A 196 -6.53 -10.67 11.37
N ALA A 197 -5.93 -10.33 10.22
CA ALA A 197 -4.50 -10.11 10.12
C ALA A 197 -4.06 -8.91 10.97
N PHE A 198 -4.85 -7.83 11.00
CA PHE A 198 -4.59 -6.67 11.85
C PHE A 198 -4.57 -6.98 13.35
N ILE A 199 -5.45 -7.87 13.82
CA ILE A 199 -5.55 -8.22 15.24
C ILE A 199 -4.51 -9.30 15.64
N ASN A 200 -4.25 -10.26 14.75
CA ASN A 200 -3.48 -11.46 15.08
C ASN A 200 -2.00 -11.36 14.72
N ASP A 201 -1.65 -10.58 13.69
CA ASP A 201 -0.28 -10.45 13.21
C ASP A 201 0.29 -9.10 13.68
N ARG A 202 1.30 -9.15 14.56
CA ARG A 202 1.94 -7.94 15.11
C ARG A 202 2.50 -7.05 14.00
N GLU A 203 2.99 -7.64 12.91
CA GLU A 203 3.58 -6.91 11.79
C GLU A 203 2.57 -5.94 11.16
N HIS A 204 1.29 -6.32 11.10
CA HIS A 204 0.25 -5.43 10.62
C HIS A 204 0.09 -4.21 11.52
N LEU A 205 0.10 -4.40 12.84
CA LEU A 205 -0.02 -3.30 13.80
C LEU A 205 1.20 -2.37 13.76
N ASP A 206 2.40 -2.94 13.69
CA ASP A 206 3.66 -2.19 13.64
C ASP A 206 3.74 -1.32 12.37
N VAL A 207 3.21 -1.82 11.24
CA VAL A 207 3.17 -1.09 9.96
C VAL A 207 2.00 -0.09 9.89
N LEU A 208 0.85 -0.40 10.50
CA LEU A 208 -0.35 0.44 10.38
C LEU A 208 -0.46 1.51 11.48
N SER A 209 0.10 1.27 12.66
CA SER A 209 -0.03 2.17 13.82
C SER A 209 0.44 3.60 13.57
N PRO A 210 1.54 3.89 12.84
CA PRO A 210 1.95 5.28 12.58
C PRO A 210 0.91 6.05 11.76
N TYR A 211 0.19 5.40 10.85
CA TYR A 211 -0.92 6.02 10.12
C TYR A 211 -2.11 6.31 11.01
N MET A 212 -2.42 5.41 11.96
CA MET A 212 -3.51 5.61 12.91
C MET A 212 -3.23 6.83 13.80
N PHE A 213 -2.03 6.91 14.39
CA PHE A 213 -1.65 8.06 15.22
C PHE A 213 -1.58 9.36 14.41
N SER A 214 -1.03 9.32 13.20
CA SER A 214 -1.04 10.46 12.29
C SER A 214 -2.46 10.93 11.97
N GLY A 215 -3.34 10.00 11.58
CA GLY A 215 -4.75 10.31 11.28
C GLY A 215 -5.47 10.90 12.48
N LEU A 216 -5.29 10.34 13.68
CA LEU A 216 -5.86 10.88 14.92
C LEU A 216 -5.31 12.28 15.23
N ALA A 217 -4.01 12.51 15.07
CA ALA A 217 -3.41 13.83 15.26
C ALA A 217 -3.98 14.87 14.28
N ILE A 218 -4.13 14.51 13.01
CA ILE A 218 -4.72 15.37 11.98
C ILE A 218 -6.20 15.64 12.29
N LEU A 219 -6.98 14.62 12.62
CA LEU A 219 -8.39 14.78 12.98
C LEU A 219 -8.57 15.66 14.22
N SER A 220 -7.75 15.46 15.25
CA SER A 220 -7.76 16.28 16.45
C SER A 220 -7.40 17.74 16.18
N ALA A 221 -6.58 18.02 15.18
CA ALA A 221 -6.23 19.38 14.80
C ALA A 221 -7.32 20.06 13.95
N LEU A 222 -8.10 19.28 13.19
CA LEU A 222 -9.13 19.78 12.29
C LEU A 222 -10.51 19.90 12.96
N ILE A 223 -10.81 19.07 13.95
CA ILE A 223 -12.11 19.05 14.63
C ILE A 223 -11.96 19.76 15.98
N PRO A 224 -12.57 20.94 16.17
CA PRO A 224 -12.60 21.61 17.47
C PRO A 224 -13.20 20.67 18.53
N TRP A 225 -12.51 20.54 19.66
CA TRP A 225 -12.95 19.69 20.77
C TRP A 225 -14.34 20.10 21.32
N GLU A 226 -14.72 21.37 21.12
CA GLU A 226 -16.01 21.96 21.49
C GLU A 226 -17.21 21.31 20.79
N LEU A 227 -17.01 20.57 19.70
CA LEU A 227 -18.10 19.83 19.02
C LEU A 227 -18.45 18.50 19.72
N PHE A 228 -17.64 18.04 20.66
CA PHE A 228 -17.82 16.78 21.38
C PHE A 228 -18.30 16.95 22.83
N THR A 229 -18.49 18.19 23.28
CA THR A 229 -19.05 18.58 24.59
C THR A 229 -20.44 19.18 24.41
#